data_AF-G1CH35-F1
#
_entry.id   AF-G1CH35-F1
#
_cell.length_a   1.000
_cell.length_b   1.000
_cell.length_c   1.000
_cell.angle_alpha   90.00
_cell.angle_beta   90.00
_cell.angle_gamma   90.00
#
_symmetry.space_group_name_H-M   'P 1'
#
loop_
_entity.id
_entity.type
_entity.pdbx_description
1 polymer ?
#
loop_
_entity_poly.entity_id
_entity_poly.type
_entity_poly.pdbx_seq_one_letter_code
_entity_poly.pdbx_strand_id
1 'polypeptide(L)'
;EHLAEHDFGFGVAAYRGFQQSLKPTSGGLALCLDYSVLAFRKAVPVLDFLREYIGEFNENNFTRRRDAEDALVGLKVKVTHRRSSQKYVVKKLTDEKTRDLHFILEDPEGKDPPKKVFLVDYFREKYQVEIRYQNLPSLDLGKGNKKNYVPMEFCVLIEGQRFPKEHLDKDSALFMKKISLVPPRERREAICEMVRAE
;
A
#
# COMPACT_ATOMS: atom_id res chain seq x y z
N GLU A 1 -17.15 -7.60 -3.49
CA GLU A 1 -16.10 -6.58 -3.64
C GLU A 1 -16.69 -5.24 -3.23
N HIS A 2 -16.04 -4.49 -2.34
CA HIS A 2 -16.50 -3.13 -2.02
C HIS A 2 -16.12 -2.22 -3.20
N LEU A 3 -17.10 -1.89 -4.04
CA LEU A 3 -16.90 -0.97 -5.15
C LEU A 3 -16.54 0.42 -4.58
N ALA A 4 -15.51 1.03 -5.16
CA ALA A 4 -15.16 2.41 -4.83
C ALA A 4 -16.30 3.33 -5.27
N GLU A 5 -16.72 4.23 -4.38
CA GLU A 5 -17.71 5.27 -4.69
C GLU A 5 -17.14 6.30 -5.67
N HIS A 6 -15.85 6.59 -5.51
CA HIS A 6 -15.15 7.55 -6.33
C HIS A 6 -13.64 7.29 -6.29
N ASP A 7 -13.00 7.32 -7.44
CA ASP A 7 -11.57 7.20 -7.58
C ASP A 7 -10.95 8.60 -7.60
N PHE A 8 -10.13 8.93 -6.60
CA PHE A 8 -9.42 10.22 -6.54
C PHE A 8 -8.14 10.22 -7.36
N GLY A 9 -7.76 9.10 -7.97
CA GLY A 9 -6.44 8.92 -8.55
C GLY A 9 -5.36 8.78 -7.47
N PHE A 10 -4.10 8.76 -7.89
CA PHE A 10 -2.91 8.68 -7.05
C PHE A 10 -2.96 7.52 -6.03
N GLY A 11 -3.57 6.41 -6.45
CA GLY A 11 -3.79 5.24 -5.61
C GLY A 11 -4.74 5.47 -4.41
N VAL A 12 -5.64 6.45 -4.41
CA VAL A 12 -6.64 6.70 -3.36
C VAL A 12 -8.06 6.65 -3.95
N ALA A 13 -8.99 6.07 -3.20
CA ALA A 13 -10.41 6.11 -3.54
C ALA A 13 -11.29 6.25 -2.29
N ALA A 14 -12.50 6.78 -2.48
CA ALA A 14 -13.55 6.84 -1.47
C ALA A 14 -14.31 5.52 -1.41
N TYR A 15 -14.55 5.05 -0.19
CA TYR A 15 -15.35 3.86 0.08
C TYR A 15 -16.43 4.19 1.09
N ARG A 16 -17.65 3.77 0.77
CA ARG A 16 -18.78 3.75 1.69
C ARG A 16 -18.70 2.49 2.55
N GLY A 17 -19.05 2.64 3.82
CA GLY A 17 -19.13 1.54 4.76
C GLY A 17 -19.92 1.96 5.99
N PHE A 18 -19.66 1.28 7.11
CA PHE A 18 -20.34 1.55 8.37
C PHE A 18 -19.39 1.52 9.56
N GLN A 19 -19.76 2.25 10.60
CA GLN A 19 -19.17 2.12 11.92
C GLN A 19 -20.15 1.36 12.80
N GLN A 20 -19.62 0.42 13.59
CA GLN A 20 -20.41 -0.38 14.51
C GLN A 20 -19.85 -0.30 15.93
N SER A 21 -20.75 -0.26 16.92
CA SER A 21 -20.40 -0.33 18.34
C SER A 21 -21.51 -1.01 19.13
N LEU A 22 -21.15 -1.70 20.20
CA LEU A 22 -22.11 -2.32 21.11
C LEU A 22 -22.21 -1.48 22.38
N LYS A 23 -23.43 -1.09 22.76
CA LYS A 23 -23.68 -0.24 23.93
C LYS A 23 -24.56 -0.98 24.95
N PRO A 24 -24.16 -1.03 26.24
CA PRO A 24 -25.03 -1.54 27.28
C PRO A 24 -26.16 -0.55 27.57
N THR A 25 -27.38 -1.05 27.67
CA THR A 25 -28.57 -0.27 28.01
C THR A 25 -29.36 -1.01 29.11
N SER A 26 -30.32 -0.34 29.74
CA SER A 26 -31.22 -0.98 30.72
C SER A 26 -32.06 -2.12 30.12
N GLY A 27 -32.27 -2.13 28.81
CA GLY A 27 -32.96 -3.20 28.08
C GLY A 27 -32.05 -4.29 27.51
N GLY A 28 -30.76 -4.28 27.87
CA GLY A 28 -29.75 -5.20 27.33
C GLY A 28 -28.76 -4.51 26.37
N LEU A 29 -28.05 -5.32 25.57
CA LEU A 29 -27.05 -4.82 24.63
C LEU A 29 -27.73 -4.29 23.35
N ALA A 30 -27.34 -3.08 22.94
CA ALA A 30 -27.80 -2.47 21.69
C ALA A 30 -26.63 -2.34 20.71
N LEU A 31 -26.82 -2.86 19.48
CA LEU A 31 -25.89 -2.62 18.38
C LEU A 31 -26.20 -1.26 17.74
N CYS A 32 -25.23 -0.35 17.78
CA CYS A 32 -25.28 0.94 17.12
C CYS A 32 -24.52 0.87 15.80
N LEU A 33 -25.24 1.00 14.69
CA LEU A 33 -24.69 1.09 13.34
C LEU A 33 -24.87 2.50 12.79
N ASP A 34 -23.84 2.99 12.11
CA ASP A 34 -23.89 4.30 11.46
C ASP A 34 -23.18 4.29 10.11
N TYR A 35 -23.70 5.09 9.19
CA TYR A 35 -23.14 5.30 7.86
C TYR A 35 -21.78 6.00 7.94
N SER A 36 -20.81 5.52 7.16
CA SER A 36 -19.49 6.14 7.11
C SER A 36 -18.90 6.14 5.70
N VAL A 37 -18.09 7.15 5.42
CA VAL A 37 -17.27 7.23 4.21
C VAL A 37 -15.82 7.47 4.63
N LEU A 38 -14.92 6.65 4.10
CA LEU A 38 -13.49 6.72 4.35
C LEU A 38 -12.72 6.63 3.03
N ALA A 39 -11.58 7.34 2.97
CA ALA A 39 -10.63 7.21 1.88
C ALA A 39 -9.66 6.06 2.20
N PHE A 40 -9.42 5.20 1.22
CA PHE A 40 -8.46 4.11 1.32
C PHE A 40 -7.53 4.08 0.11
N ARG A 41 -6.34 3.54 0.32
CA ARG A 41 -5.42 3.21 -0.77
C ARG A 41 -6.00 2.06 -1.59
N LYS A 42 -5.81 2.15 -2.91
CA LYS A 42 -6.10 1.11 -3.89
C LYS A 42 -4.93 0.14 -4.00
N ALA A 43 -5.19 -1.04 -4.55
CA ALA A 43 -4.12 -1.93 -4.99
C ALA A 43 -3.50 -1.40 -6.30
N VAL A 44 -2.25 -0.92 -6.24
CA VAL A 44 -1.56 -0.32 -7.40
C VAL A 44 -0.09 -0.75 -7.41
N PRO A 45 0.49 -1.13 -8.56
CA PRO A 45 1.93 -1.35 -8.68
C PRO A 45 2.72 -0.11 -8.23
N VAL A 46 3.80 -0.32 -7.48
CA VAL A 46 4.57 0.79 -6.88
C VAL A 46 5.11 1.73 -7.96
N LEU A 47 5.58 1.21 -9.09
CA LEU A 47 6.07 2.04 -10.18
C LEU A 47 4.97 2.90 -10.81
N ASP A 48 3.77 2.34 -11.00
CA ASP A 48 2.64 3.08 -11.57
C ASP A 48 2.14 4.16 -10.61
N PHE A 49 2.09 3.84 -9.32
CA PHE A 49 1.81 4.82 -8.27
C PHE A 49 2.81 5.98 -8.28
N LEU A 50 4.11 5.70 -8.38
CA LEU A 50 5.13 6.75 -8.44
C LEU A 50 5.05 7.57 -9.73
N ARG A 51 4.77 6.95 -10.88
CA ARG A 51 4.56 7.66 -12.15
C ARG A 51 3.42 8.66 -12.04
N GLU A 52 2.30 8.25 -11.45
CA GLU A 52 1.16 9.12 -11.23
C GLU A 52 1.47 10.24 -10.22
N TYR A 53 2.10 9.90 -9.09
CA TYR A 53 2.36 10.85 -7.99
C TYR A 53 3.46 11.88 -8.31
N ILE A 54 4.52 11.48 -9.02
CA ILE A 54 5.72 12.29 -9.27
C ILE A 54 5.69 12.91 -10.68
N GLY A 55 4.97 12.30 -11.64
CA GLY A 55 4.90 12.71 -13.03
C GLY A 55 6.17 12.36 -13.82
N GLU A 56 7.27 13.08 -13.56
CA GLU A 56 8.56 12.87 -14.23
C GLU A 56 9.32 11.67 -13.65
N PHE A 57 8.92 10.47 -14.07
CA PHE A 57 9.59 9.23 -13.71
C PHE A 57 10.54 8.79 -14.82
N ASN A 58 11.82 9.18 -14.74
CA ASN A 58 12.85 8.72 -15.66
C ASN A 58 13.58 7.50 -15.09
N GLU A 59 13.42 6.36 -15.75
CA GLU A 59 14.00 5.07 -15.37
C GLU A 59 15.54 5.05 -15.44
N ASN A 60 16.14 5.94 -16.24
CA ASN A 60 17.58 6.07 -16.38
C ASN A 60 18.19 7.10 -15.42
N ASN A 61 17.41 8.08 -14.98
CA ASN A 61 17.86 9.13 -14.07
C ASN A 61 16.79 9.43 -13.01
N PHE A 62 16.85 8.69 -11.91
CA PHE A 62 15.90 8.83 -10.81
C PHE A 62 16.30 9.99 -9.88
N THR A 63 15.92 11.21 -10.28
CA THR A 63 16.26 12.45 -9.57
C THR A 63 15.34 12.75 -8.38
N ARG A 64 14.06 12.38 -8.47
CA ARG A 64 13.03 12.64 -7.45
C ARG A 64 12.94 11.56 -6.36
N ARG A 65 14.11 11.09 -5.92
CA ARG A 65 14.22 10.02 -4.91
C ARG A 65 13.52 10.37 -3.60
N ARG A 66 13.73 11.60 -3.10
CA ARG A 66 13.15 12.05 -1.82
C ARG A 66 11.62 12.02 -1.85
N ASP A 67 11.04 12.55 -2.93
CA ASP A 67 9.58 12.55 -3.11
C ASP A 67 9.00 11.13 -3.17
N ALA A 68 9.70 10.20 -3.81
CA ALA A 68 9.29 8.80 -3.85
C ALA A 68 9.40 8.11 -2.48
N GLU A 69 10.45 8.43 -1.72
CA GLU A 69 10.65 7.92 -0.38
C GLU A 69 9.54 8.42 0.55
N ASP A 70 9.25 9.72 0.54
CA ASP A 70 8.17 10.33 1.32
C ASP A 70 6.79 9.76 0.95
N ALA A 71 6.57 9.44 -0.32
CA ALA A 71 5.31 8.85 -0.79
C ALA A 71 5.13 7.38 -0.37
N LEU A 72 6.21 6.61 -0.21
CA LEU A 72 6.17 5.16 -0.03
C LEU A 72 6.42 4.70 1.40
N VAL A 73 7.26 5.40 2.16
CA VAL A 73 7.65 4.97 3.51
C VAL A 73 6.42 4.86 4.41
N GLY A 74 6.37 3.77 5.18
CA GLY A 74 5.24 3.45 6.05
C GLY A 74 4.04 2.80 5.34
N LEU A 75 3.96 2.85 4.01
CA LEU A 75 2.93 2.12 3.27
C LEU A 75 3.20 0.61 3.30
N LYS A 76 2.12 -0.15 3.22
CA LYS A 76 2.16 -1.61 3.11
C LYS A 76 2.13 -2.05 1.65
N VAL A 77 2.97 -3.00 1.32
CA VAL A 77 3.08 -3.62 -0.01
C VAL A 77 3.02 -5.14 0.10
N LYS A 78 2.60 -5.77 -1.00
CA LYS A 78 2.83 -7.19 -1.28
C LYS A 78 3.85 -7.34 -2.40
N VAL A 79 4.54 -8.46 -2.43
CA VAL A 79 5.52 -8.76 -3.48
C VAL A 79 4.91 -9.64 -4.57
N THR A 80 5.38 -9.49 -5.81
CA THR A 80 4.84 -10.22 -6.98
C THR A 80 5.82 -11.20 -7.61
N HIS A 81 7.12 -11.13 -7.30
CA HIS A 81 8.14 -12.07 -7.79
C HIS A 81 7.97 -13.50 -7.26
N ARG A 82 7.09 -13.71 -6.27
CA ARG A 82 6.76 -15.04 -5.71
C ARG A 82 5.31 -15.08 -5.25
N ARG A 83 4.73 -16.28 -5.21
CA ARG A 83 3.38 -16.49 -4.67
C ARG A 83 3.40 -16.40 -3.14
N SER A 84 3.07 -15.23 -2.61
CA SER A 84 2.99 -14.99 -1.17
C SER A 84 1.89 -13.98 -0.85
N SER A 85 1.13 -14.23 0.20
CA SER A 85 0.17 -13.27 0.78
C SER A 85 0.81 -12.38 1.86
N GLN A 86 2.13 -12.52 2.08
CA GLN A 86 2.84 -11.76 3.11
C GLN A 86 2.84 -10.26 2.78
N LYS A 87 2.47 -9.46 3.79
CA LYS A 87 2.46 -8.00 3.73
C LYS A 87 3.73 -7.46 4.37
N TYR A 88 4.34 -6.48 3.73
CA TYR A 88 5.53 -5.79 4.20
C TYR A 88 5.22 -4.31 4.38
N VAL A 89 5.92 -3.65 5.30
CA VAL A 89 5.91 -2.18 5.42
C VAL A 89 7.18 -1.67 4.76
N VAL A 90 7.05 -0.65 3.92
CA VAL A 90 8.21 0.01 3.31
C VAL A 90 8.94 0.80 4.39
N LYS A 91 10.19 0.41 4.67
CA LYS A 91 11.03 1.09 5.66
C LYS A 91 11.71 2.31 5.06
N LYS A 92 12.30 2.15 3.87
CA LYS A 92 13.02 3.20 3.14
C LYS A 92 13.27 2.76 1.69
N LEU A 93 13.81 3.67 0.87
CA LEU A 93 14.45 3.31 -0.39
C LEU A 93 15.91 2.91 -0.15
N THR A 94 16.44 1.98 -0.94
CA THR A 94 17.85 1.61 -0.86
C THR A 94 18.75 2.75 -1.31
N ASP A 95 19.87 2.98 -0.64
CA ASP A 95 20.79 4.09 -0.93
C ASP A 95 21.43 3.95 -2.33
N GLU A 96 21.70 2.71 -2.74
CA GLU A 96 22.26 2.36 -4.04
C GLU A 96 21.18 1.93 -5.05
N LYS A 97 21.57 1.93 -6.34
CA LYS A 97 20.75 1.40 -7.44
C LYS A 97 20.66 -0.11 -7.36
N THR A 98 19.56 -0.67 -7.86
CA THR A 98 19.29 -2.11 -7.82
C THR A 98 20.39 -2.97 -8.43
N ARG A 99 21.07 -2.49 -9.49
CA ARG A 99 22.22 -3.17 -10.11
C ARG A 99 23.44 -3.35 -9.17
N ASP A 100 23.65 -2.40 -8.26
CA ASP A 100 24.84 -2.33 -7.39
C ASP A 100 24.56 -2.97 -6.02
N LEU A 101 23.29 -3.20 -5.71
CA LEU A 101 22.86 -3.80 -4.46
C LEU A 101 23.36 -5.22 -4.32
N HIS A 102 23.84 -5.50 -3.12
CA HIS A 102 24.29 -6.81 -2.71
C HIS A 102 23.94 -7.04 -1.25
N PHE A 103 23.89 -8.30 -0.87
CA PHE A 103 23.68 -8.71 0.51
C PHE A 103 24.48 -9.98 0.81
N ILE A 104 24.62 -10.27 2.10
CA ILE A 104 25.23 -11.50 2.55
C ILE A 104 24.13 -12.56 2.61
N LEU A 105 24.26 -13.58 1.77
CA LEU A 105 23.40 -14.75 1.78
C LEU A 105 24.01 -15.76 2.77
N GLU A 106 23.29 -15.98 3.87
CA GLU A 106 23.59 -17.01 4.85
C GLU A 106 22.76 -18.26 4.52
N ASP A 107 23.41 -19.42 4.53
CA ASP A 107 22.73 -20.70 4.40
C ASP A 107 21.89 -20.97 5.67
N PRO A 108 20.57 -21.21 5.56
CA PRO A 108 19.73 -21.56 6.70
C PRO A 108 20.24 -22.81 7.46
N GLU A 109 20.92 -23.73 6.79
CA GLU A 109 21.48 -24.95 7.38
C GLU A 109 22.92 -24.77 7.89
N GLY A 110 23.54 -23.61 7.63
CA GLY A 110 24.90 -23.28 8.08
C GLY A 110 26.00 -24.14 7.47
N LYS A 111 25.73 -24.84 6.36
CA LYS A 111 26.70 -25.73 5.69
C LYS A 111 27.67 -24.93 4.83
N ASP A 112 27.18 -23.90 4.17
CA ASP A 112 27.98 -23.02 3.33
C ASP A 112 28.35 -21.71 4.05
N PRO A 113 29.59 -21.19 3.85
CA PRO A 113 29.99 -19.92 4.41
C PRO A 113 29.15 -18.75 3.84
N PRO A 114 28.93 -17.67 4.60
CA PRO A 114 28.19 -16.52 4.13
C PRO A 114 28.79 -15.95 2.85
N LYS A 115 27.99 -15.86 1.78
CA LYS A 115 28.44 -15.40 0.47
C LYS A 115 27.86 -14.02 0.15
N LYS A 116 28.68 -13.12 -0.36
CA LYS A 116 28.22 -11.86 -0.95
C LYS A 116 27.56 -12.15 -2.31
N VAL A 117 26.29 -11.81 -2.45
CA VAL A 117 25.52 -12.04 -3.69
C VAL A 117 24.88 -10.73 -4.13
N PHE A 118 24.92 -10.46 -5.44
CA PHE A 118 24.21 -9.31 -6.02
C PHE A 118 22.72 -9.58 -6.09
N LEU A 119 21.92 -8.55 -5.87
CA LEU A 119 20.46 -8.66 -5.87
C LEU A 119 19.93 -9.12 -7.23
N VAL A 120 20.52 -8.63 -8.33
CA VAL A 120 20.14 -9.00 -9.69
C VAL A 120 20.35 -10.49 -9.95
N ASP A 121 21.54 -11.00 -9.62
CA ASP A 121 21.86 -12.42 -9.81
C ASP A 121 20.98 -13.31 -8.93
N TYR A 122 20.75 -12.90 -7.69
CA TYR A 122 19.86 -13.65 -6.79
C TYR A 122 18.43 -13.76 -7.32
N PHE A 123 17.85 -12.69 -7.88
CA PHE A 123 16.51 -12.74 -8.46
C PHE A 123 16.44 -13.61 -9.71
N ARG A 124 17.47 -13.55 -10.56
CA ARG A 124 17.61 -14.40 -11.74
C ARG A 124 17.71 -15.88 -11.37
N GLU A 125 18.64 -16.23 -10.47
CA GLU A 125 18.92 -17.61 -10.10
C GLU A 125 17.79 -18.23 -9.27
N LYS A 126 17.30 -17.52 -8.24
CA LYS A 126 16.34 -18.08 -7.28
C LYS A 126 14.90 -18.04 -7.77
N TYR A 127 14.51 -16.95 -8.43
CA TYR A 127 13.12 -16.72 -8.81
C TYR A 127 12.91 -16.82 -10.32
N GLN A 128 13.96 -16.98 -11.12
CA GLN A 128 13.88 -17.06 -12.58
C GLN A 128 13.22 -15.82 -13.19
N VAL A 129 13.49 -14.64 -12.61
CA VAL A 129 12.99 -13.35 -13.10
C VAL A 129 14.13 -12.38 -13.36
N GLU A 130 14.03 -11.65 -14.46
CA GLU A 130 14.95 -10.57 -14.81
C GLU A 130 14.45 -9.24 -14.25
N ILE A 131 15.33 -8.51 -13.57
CA ILE A 131 15.08 -7.14 -13.13
C ILE A 131 15.25 -6.22 -14.33
N ARG A 132 14.18 -5.52 -14.73
CA ARG A 132 14.20 -4.60 -15.87
C ARG A 132 14.76 -3.24 -15.46
N TYR A 133 14.31 -2.71 -14.32
CA TYR A 133 14.61 -1.34 -13.91
C TYR A 133 15.80 -1.27 -12.95
N GLN A 134 16.94 -1.80 -13.37
CA GLN A 134 18.11 -1.94 -12.49
C GLN A 134 18.78 -0.60 -12.11
N ASN A 135 18.44 0.48 -12.80
CA ASN A 135 18.89 1.85 -12.48
C ASN A 135 18.13 2.50 -11.33
N LEU A 136 16.96 1.96 -10.98
CA LEU A 136 16.13 2.46 -9.89
C LEU A 136 16.59 1.89 -8.54
N PRO A 137 16.34 2.59 -7.42
CA PRO A 137 16.49 1.97 -6.11
C PRO A 137 15.48 0.84 -5.90
N SER A 138 15.74 0.00 -4.90
CA SER A 138 14.82 -1.02 -4.41
C SER A 138 14.11 -0.54 -3.13
N LEU A 139 13.06 -1.23 -2.72
CA LEU A 139 12.43 -1.03 -1.41
C LEU A 139 13.18 -1.84 -0.35
N ASP A 140 13.47 -1.24 0.80
CA ASP A 140 13.82 -1.97 2.01
C ASP A 140 12.55 -2.37 2.76
N LEU A 141 12.25 -3.67 2.74
CA LEU A 141 11.11 -4.32 3.39
C LEU A 141 11.54 -5.08 4.66
N GLY A 142 12.75 -4.81 5.14
CA GLY A 142 13.34 -5.43 6.32
C GLY A 142 12.63 -5.07 7.61
N LYS A 143 12.64 -5.99 8.57
CA LYS A 143 12.20 -5.73 9.96
C LYS A 143 13.40 -5.73 10.89
N GLY A 144 13.51 -4.70 11.73
CA GLY A 144 14.66 -4.52 12.61
C GLY A 144 15.96 -4.41 11.81
N ASN A 145 16.93 -5.27 12.14
CA ASN A 145 18.25 -5.33 11.51
C ASN A 145 18.33 -6.28 10.30
N LYS A 146 17.25 -7.03 9.99
CA LYS A 146 17.23 -7.93 8.84
C LYS A 146 17.04 -7.13 7.55
N LYS A 147 17.96 -7.27 6.59
CA LYS A 147 17.84 -6.68 5.25
C LYS A 147 16.87 -7.49 4.41
N ASN A 148 15.98 -6.81 3.68
CA ASN A 148 15.10 -7.43 2.70
C ASN A 148 14.85 -6.44 1.57
N TYR A 149 15.71 -6.48 0.55
CA TYR A 149 15.63 -5.57 -0.59
C TYR A 149 14.79 -6.20 -1.69
N VAL A 150 13.80 -5.47 -2.18
CA VAL A 150 12.95 -5.91 -3.29
C VAL A 150 12.85 -4.80 -4.33
N PRO A 151 13.19 -5.07 -5.60
CA PRO A 151 13.00 -4.11 -6.69
C PRO A 151 11.57 -3.58 -6.73
N MET A 152 11.41 -2.28 -6.98
CA MET A 152 10.09 -1.63 -6.98
C MET A 152 9.11 -2.26 -7.98
N GLU A 153 9.61 -2.80 -9.11
CA GLU A 153 8.78 -3.46 -10.12
C GLU A 153 8.07 -4.73 -9.62
N PHE A 154 8.57 -5.32 -8.53
CA PHE A 154 7.99 -6.51 -7.91
C PHE A 154 7.16 -6.19 -6.67
N CYS A 155 6.74 -4.94 -6.51
CA CYS A 155 5.99 -4.47 -5.34
C CYS A 155 4.66 -3.83 -5.77
N VAL A 156 3.59 -4.17 -5.03
CA VAL A 156 2.23 -3.64 -5.24
C VAL A 156 1.72 -3.12 -3.91
N LEU A 157 1.26 -1.86 -3.87
CA LEU A 157 0.56 -1.31 -2.71
C LEU A 157 -0.67 -2.17 -2.42
N ILE A 158 -0.92 -2.46 -1.15
CA ILE A 158 -2.12 -3.20 -0.76
C ILE A 158 -3.31 -2.25 -0.61
N GLU A 159 -4.49 -2.74 -0.96
CA GLU A 159 -5.74 -2.04 -0.69
C GLU A 159 -6.10 -1.99 0.80
N GLY A 160 -7.09 -1.16 1.15
CA GLY A 160 -7.64 -1.11 2.51
C GLY A 160 -6.75 -0.40 3.53
N GLN A 161 -5.69 0.27 3.09
CA GLN A 161 -4.91 1.15 3.94
C GLN A 161 -5.61 2.51 4.05
N ARG A 162 -6.04 2.89 5.25
CA ARG A 162 -6.76 4.15 5.46
C ARG A 162 -5.86 5.32 5.05
N PHE A 163 -6.39 6.19 4.18
CA PHE A 163 -5.72 7.42 3.79
C PHE A 163 -6.14 8.55 4.75
N PRO A 164 -5.18 9.29 5.35
CA PRO A 164 -5.50 10.43 6.22
C PRO A 164 -6.31 11.49 5.48
N LYS A 165 -7.37 12.00 6.11
CA LYS A 165 -8.25 12.99 5.48
C LYS A 165 -7.56 14.33 5.28
N GLU A 166 -6.55 14.60 6.09
CA GLU A 166 -5.73 15.80 6.12
C GLU A 166 -4.79 15.89 4.92
N HIS A 167 -4.54 14.77 4.25
CA HIS A 167 -3.69 14.69 3.05
C HIS A 167 -4.50 14.70 1.74
N LEU A 168 -5.83 14.77 1.82
CA LEU A 168 -6.65 14.94 0.62
C LEU A 168 -6.51 16.38 0.11
N ASP A 169 -6.45 16.53 -1.21
CA ASP A 169 -6.59 17.84 -1.83
C ASP A 169 -8.00 18.43 -1.57
N LYS A 170 -8.15 19.71 -1.90
CA LYS A 170 -9.38 20.46 -1.62
C LYS A 170 -10.61 19.84 -2.28
N ASP A 171 -10.51 19.39 -3.53
CA ASP A 171 -11.65 18.89 -4.29
C ASP A 171 -12.04 17.49 -3.80
N SER A 172 -11.05 16.62 -3.57
CA SER A 172 -11.27 15.31 -2.95
C SER A 172 -11.88 15.42 -1.55
N ALA A 173 -11.41 16.37 -0.73
CA ALA A 173 -11.95 16.61 0.61
C ALA A 173 -13.39 17.15 0.58
N LEU A 174 -13.70 18.07 -0.35
CA LEU A 174 -15.07 18.57 -0.57
C LEU A 174 -16.01 17.46 -1.02
N PHE A 175 -15.56 16.60 -1.93
CA PHE A 175 -16.32 15.43 -2.37
C PHE A 175 -16.59 14.49 -1.19
N MET A 176 -15.57 14.11 -0.43
CA MET A 176 -15.69 13.28 0.78
C MET A 176 -16.71 13.86 1.77
N LYS A 177 -16.67 15.18 1.99
CA LYS A 177 -17.63 15.86 2.87
C LYS A 177 -19.05 15.76 2.33
N LYS A 178 -19.26 15.99 1.03
CA LYS A 178 -20.56 15.90 0.36
C LYS A 178 -21.18 14.52 0.54
N ILE A 179 -20.43 13.45 0.29
CA ILE A 179 -20.95 12.08 0.40
C ILE A 179 -21.01 11.56 1.85
N SER A 180 -20.33 12.23 2.80
CA SER A 180 -20.46 11.92 4.24
C SER A 180 -21.69 12.55 4.88
N LEU A 181 -22.14 13.70 4.37
CA LEU A 181 -23.26 14.49 4.90
C LEU A 181 -24.55 14.24 4.12
N VAL A 182 -24.95 12.97 4.06
CA VAL A 182 -26.23 12.56 3.45
C VAL A 182 -27.43 13.05 4.29
N PRO A 183 -28.56 13.45 3.65
CA PRO A 183 -29.78 13.82 4.36
C PRO A 183 -30.27 12.74 5.33
N PRO A 184 -30.93 13.09 6.45
CA PRO A 184 -31.33 12.12 7.48
C PRO A 184 -32.16 10.94 6.96
N ARG A 185 -33.05 11.21 5.98
CA ARG A 185 -33.88 10.18 5.36
C ARG A 185 -33.03 9.15 4.59
N GLU A 186 -32.14 9.62 3.73
CA GLU A 186 -31.22 8.77 2.95
C GLU A 186 -30.25 8.01 3.86
N ARG A 187 -29.73 8.68 4.90
CA ARG A 187 -28.86 8.03 5.90
C ARG A 187 -29.56 6.86 6.58
N ARG A 188 -30.82 7.05 6.99
CA ARG A 188 -31.63 6.00 7.61
C ARG A 188 -31.84 4.84 6.66
N GLU A 189 -32.20 5.12 5.40
CA GLU A 189 -32.41 4.10 4.36
C GLU A 189 -31.12 3.29 4.15
N ALA A 190 -29.97 3.95 4.00
CA ALA A 190 -28.67 3.29 3.86
C ALA A 190 -28.31 2.41 5.08
N ILE A 191 -28.54 2.88 6.31
CA ILE A 191 -28.30 2.08 7.52
C ILE A 191 -29.24 0.86 7.55
N CYS A 192 -30.52 1.02 7.19
CA CYS A 192 -31.46 -0.09 7.11
C CYS A 192 -31.06 -1.12 6.05
N GLU A 193 -30.53 -0.69 4.91
CA GLU A 193 -29.99 -1.58 3.87
C GLU A 193 -28.77 -2.35 4.37
N MET A 194 -27.83 -1.69 5.06
CA MET A 194 -26.65 -2.32 5.64
C MET A 194 -27.02 -3.45 6.62
N VAL A 195 -28.05 -3.25 7.45
CA VAL A 195 -28.55 -4.27 8.39
C VAL A 195 -29.15 -5.48 7.66
N ARG A 196 -29.71 -5.29 6.47
CA ARG A 196 -30.36 -6.36 5.69
C ARG A 196 -29.41 -7.10 4.76
N ALA A 197 -28.19 -6.58 4.58
CA ALA A 197 -27.19 -7.13 3.66
C ALA A 197 -26.30 -8.21 4.31
N GLU A 198 -26.49 -8.50 5.60
CA GLU A 198 -26.02 -9.72 6.27
C GLU A 198 -26.95 -10.90 6.01
#